data_AF-A0A0D1WC85-F1
#
_entry.id   AF-A0A0D1WC85-F1
#
_cell.length_a   1.000
_cell.length_b   1.000
_cell.length_c   1.000
_cell.angle_alpha   90.00
_cell.angle_beta   90.00
_cell.angle_gamma   90.00
#
_symmetry.space_group_name_H-M   'P 1'
#
loop_
_entity.id
_entity.type
_entity.pdbx_description
1 polymer ?
#
loop_
_entity_poly.entity_id
_entity_poly.type
_entity_poly.pdbx_seq_one_letter_code
_entity_poly.pdbx_strand_id
1 'polypeptide(L)' 'MKMYERIRSYANENGIKFSHIADKSGIERKRFYRMINGETSMSADEFEKIFIYGLSLEKKNFFVEKFSLNENLIDDSA' A
#
# COMPACT_ATOMS: atom_id res chain seq x y z
N MET A 1 -11.13 5.15 -0.41
CA MET A 1 -10.04 4.61 0.43
C MET A 1 -8.74 5.36 0.16
N LYS A 2 -8.18 5.99 1.18
CA LYS A 2 -6.88 6.67 1.16
C LYS A 2 -5.73 5.66 1.10
N MET A 3 -4.54 6.08 0.69
CA MET A 3 -3.41 5.16 0.48
C MET A 3 -2.98 4.44 1.77
N TYR A 4 -2.92 5.15 2.90
CA TYR A 4 -2.55 4.51 4.18
C TYR A 4 -3.57 3.43 4.60
N GLU A 5 -4.84 3.59 4.26
CA GLU A 5 -5.88 2.58 4.53
C GLU A 5 -5.63 1.33 3.69
N ARG A 6 -5.23 1.48 2.42
CA ARG A 6 -4.86 0.35 1.55
C ARG A 6 -3.68 -0.44 2.10
N ILE A 7 -2.64 0.27 2.57
CA ILE A 7 -1.46 -0.37 3.16
C ILE A 7 -1.85 -1.11 4.45
N ARG A 8 -2.71 -0.52 5.29
CA ARG A 8 -3.22 -1.19 6.50
C ARG A 8 -4.01 -2.45 6.17
N SER A 9 -4.96 -2.37 5.25
CA SER A 9 -5.77 -3.52 4.83
C SER A 9 -4.88 -4.64 4.32
N TYR A 10 -3.99 -4.35 3.37
CA TYR A 10 -3.08 -5.34 2.80
C TYR A 10 -2.19 -5.99 3.88
N ALA A 11 -1.60 -5.20 4.78
CA ALA A 11 -0.76 -5.73 5.84
C ALA A 11 -1.54 -6.64 6.80
N ASN A 12 -2.75 -6.25 7.18
CA ASN A 12 -3.61 -7.04 8.05
C ASN A 12 -4.06 -8.35 7.39
N GLU A 13 -4.48 -8.29 6.12
CA GLU A 13 -4.91 -9.44 5.32
C GLU A 13 -3.78 -10.47 5.14
N ASN A 14 -2.52 -10.01 5.09
CA ASN A 14 -1.35 -10.86 4.89
C ASN A 14 -0.57 -11.15 6.19
N GLY A 15 -1.09 -10.74 7.37
CA GLY A 15 -0.44 -10.97 8.66
C GLY A 15 0.90 -10.25 8.85
N ILE A 16 1.15 -9.18 8.08
CA ILE A 16 2.40 -8.42 8.11
C ILE A 16 2.33 -7.38 9.24
N LYS A 17 3.30 -7.43 10.16
CA LYS A 17 3.38 -6.47 11.27
C LYS A 17 3.81 -5.09 10.76
N PHE A 18 3.14 -4.03 11.18
CA PHE A 18 3.53 -2.64 10.87
C PHE A 18 4.97 -2.29 11.26
N SER A 19 5.46 -2.82 12.38
CA SER A 19 6.85 -2.65 12.79
C SER A 19 7.83 -3.27 11.78
N HIS A 20 7.47 -4.43 11.20
CA HIS A 20 8.27 -5.06 10.15
C HIS A 20 8.35 -4.18 8.89
N ILE A 21 7.22 -3.62 8.48
CA ILE A 21 7.13 -2.72 7.32
C ILE A 21 7.97 -1.45 7.54
N ALA A 22 7.88 -0.84 8.73
CA ALA A 22 8.69 0.32 9.08
C ALA A 22 10.20 0.01 9.01
N ASP A 23 10.61 -1.09 9.64
CA ASP A 23 12.02 -1.50 9.69
C ASP A 23 12.56 -1.83 8.28
N LYS A 24 11.76 -2.51 7.44
CA LYS A 24 12.16 -2.88 6.07
C LYS A 24 12.16 -1.71 5.10
N SER A 25 11.25 -0.75 5.26
CA SER A 25 11.18 0.45 4.40
C SER A 25 12.29 1.47 4.71
N GLY A 26 13.03 1.31 5.81
CA GLY A 26 14.05 2.26 6.24
C GLY A 26 13.46 3.60 6.69
N ILE A 27 12.16 3.64 6.98
CA ILE A 27 11.45 4.83 7.45
C ILE A 27 11.48 4.81 8.98
N GLU A 28 11.79 5.96 9.58
CA GLU A 28 11.76 6.12 11.03
C GLU A 28 10.38 5.73 11.58
N ARG A 29 10.33 4.91 12.63
CA ARG A 29 9.10 4.27 13.10
C ARG A 29 8.00 5.27 13.46
N LYS A 30 8.32 6.32 14.19
CA LYS A 30 7.33 7.35 14.57
C LYS A 30 6.74 8.00 13.33
N ARG A 31 7.56 8.36 12.35
CA ARG A 31 7.11 8.88 11.06
C ARG A 31 6.23 7.88 10.30
N PHE A 32 6.65 6.62 10.21
CA PHE A 32 5.85 5.56 9.60
C PHE A 32 4.47 5.44 10.25
N TYR A 33 4.40 5.39 11.58
CA TYR A 33 3.12 5.27 12.28
C TYR A 33 2.21 6.48 12.07
N ARG A 34 2.77 7.70 12.04
CA ARG A 34 1.98 8.89 11.70
C ARG A 34 1.40 8.79 10.28
N MET A 35 2.15 8.29 9.31
CA MET A 35 1.66 8.10 7.94
C MET A 35 0.58 7.02 7.86
N ILE A 36 0.81 5.86 8.49
CA ILE A 36 -0.11 4.72 8.41
C ILE A 36 -1.42 4.97 9.17
N ASN A 37 -1.43 5.93 10.10
CA ASN A 37 -2.62 6.42 10.81
C ASN A 37 -3.31 7.59 10.11
N GLY A 38 -2.72 8.14 9.04
CA GLY A 38 -3.26 9.32 8.34
C GLY A 38 -3.03 10.66 9.06
N GLU A 39 -2.14 10.71 10.05
CA GLU A 39 -1.79 11.91 10.82
C GLU A 39 -0.79 12.81 10.06
N THR A 40 -0.13 12.29 9.03
CA THR A 40 0.75 13.06 8.15
C THR A 40 0.69 12.51 6.73
N SER A 41 1.02 13.37 5.76
CA SER A 41 1.08 13.00 4.35
C SER A 41 2.27 12.07 4.08
N MET A 42 2.07 11.12 3.17
CA MET A 42 3.10 10.24 2.64
C MET A 42 3.57 10.78 1.29
N SER A 43 4.87 10.94 1.11
CA SER A 43 5.46 11.28 -0.19
C SER A 43 5.49 10.06 -1.14
N ALA A 44 5.70 10.31 -2.43
CA ALA A 44 5.84 9.25 -3.42
C ALA A 44 7.03 8.32 -3.11
N ASP A 45 8.18 8.87 -2.72
CA ASP A 45 9.37 8.09 -2.36
C ASP A 45 9.14 7.20 -1.13
N GLU A 46 8.39 7.68 -0.14
CA GLU A 46 8.03 6.90 1.04
C GLU A 46 7.05 5.79 0.70
N PHE A 47 6.08 6.09 -0.15
CA PHE A 47 5.19 5.08 -0.67
C PHE A 47 5.97 3.98 -1.39
N GLU A 48 6.90 4.34 -2.28
CA GLU A 48 7.74 3.37 -3.00
C GLU A 48 8.57 2.52 -2.03
N LYS A 49 9.15 3.13 -0.99
CA LYS A 49 9.91 2.38 0.03
C LYS A 49 9.05 1.39 0.82
N ILE A 50 7.86 1.81 1.24
CA ILE A 50 6.90 0.94 1.93
C ILE A 50 6.47 -0.19 1.00
N PHE A 51 6.22 0.12 -0.26
CA PHE A 51 5.74 -0.81 -1.25
C PHE A 51 6.77 -1.89 -1.61
N ILE A 52 7.97 -1.47 -2.04
CA ILE A 52 9.01 -2.38 -2.52
C ILE A 52 9.65 -3.13 -1.35
N TYR A 53 10.06 -2.41 -0.32
CA TYR A 53 10.87 -2.99 0.75
C TYR A 53 10.00 -3.42 1.93
N GLY A 54 9.04 -2.57 2.32
CA GLY A 54 8.19 -2.82 3.49
C GLY A 54 7.24 -4.00 3.33
N LEU A 55 6.55 -4.08 2.19
CA LEU A 55 5.57 -5.13 1.89
C LEU A 55 6.18 -6.31 1.13
N SER A 56 7.47 -6.21 0.72
CA SER A 56 8.15 -7.24 -0.09
C SER A 56 7.36 -7.63 -1.34
N LEU A 57 6.58 -6.70 -1.88
CA LEU A 57 5.83 -6.90 -3.10
C LEU A 57 6.82 -6.78 -4.25
N GLU A 58 7.02 -7.87 -4.99
CA GLU A 58 7.60 -7.75 -6.32
C GLU A 58 6.78 -6.71 -7.09
N LYS A 59 7.45 -5.76 -7.76
CA LYS A 59 6.83 -4.60 -8.45
C LYS A 59 5.63 -4.96 -9.35
N LYS A 60 5.48 -6.24 -9.71
CA LYS A 60 4.50 -6.77 -10.65
C LYS A 60 3.11 -7.03 -10.06
N ASN A 61 2.94 -7.33 -8.78
CA ASN A 61 1.68 -7.95 -8.31
C ASN A 61 0.62 -6.98 -7.77
N PHE A 62 1.00 -5.83 -7.21
CA PHE A 62 0.00 -4.92 -6.58
C PHE A 62 -0.69 -3.97 -7.55
N PHE A 63 0.00 -3.56 -8.62
CA PHE A 63 -0.58 -2.65 -9.62
C PHE A 63 -1.63 -3.36 -10.49
N VAL A 64 -1.55 -4.68 -10.63
CA VAL A 64 -2.40 -5.45 -11.54
C VAL A 64 -3.79 -5.74 -10.94
N GLU A 65 -3.92 -5.98 -9.64
CA GLU A 65 -5.21 -6.45 -9.08
C GLU A 65 -6.27 -5.37 -8.83
N LYS A 66 -5.93 -4.07 -8.79
CA LYS A 66 -6.90 -3.01 -8.43
C LYS A 66 -7.27 -2.04 -9.54
N PHE A 67 -6.61 -2.09 -10.70
CA PHE A 67 -7.06 -1.35 -11.90
C PHE A 67 -7.96 -2.21 -12.82
N SER A 68 -7.85 -3.54 -12.77
CA SER A 68 -8.70 -4.45 -13.56
C SER A 68 -10.16 -4.57 -13.08
N LEU A 69 -10.59 -3.79 -12.07
CA LEU A 69 -12.00 -3.75 -11.61
C LEU A 69 -12.79 -2.56 -12.18
N ASN A 70 -12.20 -1.74 -13.05
CA ASN A 70 -12.88 -0.59 -13.67
C ASN A 70 -13.07 -0.71 -15.20
N GLU A 71 -12.92 -1.92 -15.78
CA GLU A 71 -13.21 -2.15 -17.21
C GLU A 71 -14.48 -2.99 -17.48
N ASN A 72 -15.25 -3.38 -16.45
CA ASN A 72 -16.52 -4.11 -16.65
C ASN A 72 -17.77 -3.21 -16.55
N LEU A 73 -17.70 -2.02 -17.15
CA LEU A 73 -18.89 -1.20 -17.46
C LEU A 73 -18.80 -0.70 -18.91
N ILE A 74 -18.66 -1.61 -19.87
CA ILE A 74 -19.30 -1.45 -21.17
C ILE A 74 -20.14 -2.71 -21.38
N ASP A 75 -21.41 -2.53 -21.06
CA ASP A 75 -22.53 -3.34 -21.50
C ASP A 75 -22.58 -3.30 -23.03
N ASP A 76 -21.99 -4.30 -23.69
CA ASP A 76 -22.27 -4.59 -25.09
C ASP A 76 -23.48 -5.55 -25.15
N SER A 77 -24.62 -5.02 -24.71
CA SER A 77 -25.93 -5.42 -25.26
C SER A 77 -26.09 -4.74 -26.62
N ALA A 78 -25.63 -5.40 -27.69
CA ALA A 78 -26.00 -5.08 -29.07
C ALA A 78 -26.08 -6.36 -29.92
#